data_AF-A0A537VH24-F1
#
_entry.id   AF-A0A537VH24-F1
#
_cell.length_a   1.000
_cell.length_b   1.000
_cell.length_c   1.000
_cell.angle_alpha   90.00
_cell.angle_beta   90.00
_cell.angle_gamma   90.00
#
_symmetry.space_group_name_H-M   'P 1'
#
loop_
_entity.id
_entity.type
_entity.pdbx_description
1 polymer ?
#
loop_
_entity_poly.entity_id
_entity_poly.type
_entity_poly.pdbx_seq_one_letter_code
_entity_poly.pdbx_strand_id
1 'polypeptide(L)' 'MAADLAALVDPAHTALVTQECQKGVIGEQAVFPELAEIARREMIPNASRL' A
#
# COMPACT_ATOMS: atom_id res chain seq x y z
N MET A 1 19.20 -19.75 -12.09
CA MET A 1 18.86 -18.57 -12.90
C MET A 1 18.13 -17.58 -12.01
N ALA A 2 18.46 -16.28 -12.10
CA ALA A 2 17.66 -15.24 -11.46
C ALA A 2 16.34 -15.07 -12.23
N ALA A 3 15.26 -14.73 -11.53
CA ALA A 3 13.99 -14.39 -12.17
C ALA A 3 14.09 -13.03 -12.88
N ASP A 4 13.44 -12.90 -14.04
CA ASP A 4 13.27 -11.61 -14.70
C ASP A 4 12.12 -10.85 -14.04
N LEU A 5 12.46 -9.91 -13.16
CA LEU A 5 11.47 -9.13 -12.42
C LEU A 5 10.65 -8.21 -13.33
N ALA A 6 11.23 -7.73 -14.44
CA ALA A 6 10.53 -6.82 -15.34
C ALA A 6 9.40 -7.53 -16.08
N ALA A 7 9.67 -8.75 -16.56
CA ALA A 7 8.64 -9.59 -17.17
C ALA A 7 7.51 -9.95 -16.18
N LEU A 8 7.83 -10.16 -14.90
CA LEU A 8 6.83 -10.52 -13.90
C LEU A 8 5.88 -9.38 -13.52
N VAL A 9 6.32 -8.12 -13.63
CA VAL A 9 5.51 -6.95 -13.26
C VAL A 9 4.97 -6.19 -14.48
N ASP A 10 4.98 -6.81 -15.66
CA ASP A 10 4.47 -6.18 -16.88
C ASP A 10 3.00 -5.73 -16.70
N PRO A 11 2.65 -4.47 -17.01
CA PRO A 11 1.31 -3.93 -16.81
C PRO A 11 0.21 -4.63 -17.63
N ALA A 12 0.55 -5.29 -18.75
CA ALA A 12 -0.43 -5.97 -19.59
C ALA A 12 -1.13 -7.14 -18.87
N HIS A 13 -0.53 -7.66 -17.80
CA HIS A 13 -1.10 -8.74 -16.99
C HIS A 13 -1.02 -8.49 -15.47
N THR A 14 -0.79 -7.25 -15.05
CA THR A 14 -0.59 -6.92 -13.63
C THR A 14 -1.54 -5.81 -13.20
N ALA A 15 -2.14 -5.98 -12.02
CA ALA A 15 -2.96 -4.97 -11.38
C ALA A 15 -2.34 -4.56 -10.05
N LEU A 16 -2.38 -3.26 -9.76
CA LEU A 16 -2.06 -2.73 -8.45
C LEU A 16 -3.31 -2.73 -7.58
N VAL A 17 -3.20 -3.26 -6.36
CA VAL A 17 -4.31 -3.33 -5.40
C VAL A 17 -3.93 -2.56 -4.14
N THR A 18 -4.73 -1.55 -3.81
CA THR A 18 -4.71 -0.92 -2.48
C THR A 18 -5.64 -1.71 -1.56
N GLN A 19 -5.16 -2.13 -0.39
CA GLN A 19 -5.91 -2.97 0.54
C GLN A 19 -6.16 -2.23 1.86
N GLU A 20 -7.39 -2.27 2.36
CA GLU A 20 -7.78 -1.76 3.69
C GLU A 20 -7.44 -0.27 3.95
N CYS A 21 -7.47 0.60 2.94
CA CYS A 21 -7.21 2.04 3.08
C CYS A 21 -8.43 2.81 3.63
N GLN A 22 -9.12 2.25 4.62
CA GLN A 22 -10.31 2.85 5.24
C GLN A 22 -9.96 3.60 6.52
N LYS A 23 -10.81 4.57 6.93
CA LYS A 23 -10.61 5.35 8.16
C LYS A 23 -10.57 4.51 9.43
N GLY A 24 -11.29 3.39 9.46
CA GLY A 24 -11.29 2.44 10.59
C GLY A 24 -10.00 1.61 10.73
N VAL A 25 -9.09 1.70 9.75
CA VAL A 25 -7.82 0.96 9.74
C VAL A 25 -6.64 1.92 9.90
N ILE A 26 -6.62 3.00 9.11
CA ILE A 26 -5.46 3.93 9.04
C ILE A 26 -5.82 5.39 9.34
N GLY A 27 -7.08 5.68 9.69
CA GLY A 27 -7.56 7.03 9.98
C GLY A 27 -7.77 7.29 11.47
N GLU A 28 -8.53 8.34 11.77
CA GLU A 28 -8.85 8.77 13.14
C GLU A 28 -9.66 7.74 13.93
N GLN A 29 -10.32 6.79 13.25
CA GLN A 29 -11.14 5.74 13.84
C GLN A 29 -10.41 4.39 13.90
N ALA A 30 -9.09 4.39 13.71
CA ALA A 30 -8.30 3.17 13.67
C ALA A 30 -8.38 2.39 15.00
N VAL A 31 -8.63 1.09 14.89
CA VAL A 31 -8.60 0.17 16.06
C VAL A 31 -7.20 0.11 16.69
N PHE A 32 -6.15 0.34 15.90
CA PHE A 32 -4.75 0.39 16.33
C PHE A 32 -4.13 1.76 16.01
N PRO A 33 -4.21 2.73 16.94
CA PRO A 33 -3.76 4.10 16.69
C PRO A 33 -2.28 4.23 16.31
N GLU A 34 -1.40 3.42 16.90
CA GLU A 34 0.04 3.45 16.62
C GLU A 34 0.35 3.01 15.18
N LEU A 35 -0.39 2.03 14.65
CA LEU A 35 -0.24 1.61 13.25
C LEU A 35 -0.75 2.69 12.29
N ALA A 36 -1.85 3.35 12.63
CA ALA A 36 -2.36 4.48 11.86
C ALA A 36 -1.36 5.65 11.82
N GLU A 37 -0.60 5.86 12.90
CA GLU A 37 0.44 6.88 12.95
C GLU A 37 1.61 6.57 12.01
N ILE A 38 2.09 5.33 12.01
CA ILE A 38 3.13 4.90 11.06
C ILE A 38 2.59 4.98 9.62
N ALA A 39 1.34 4.57 9.39
CA ALA A 39 0.71 4.65 8.08
C ALA A 39 0.66 6.08 7.55
N ARG A 40 0.31 7.07 8.40
CA ARG A 40 0.34 8.50 8.03
C ARG A 40 1.73 8.98 7.65
N ARG A 41 2.77 8.56 8.35
CA ARG A 41 4.14 9.02 8.08
C ARG A 41 4.75 8.38 6.84
N GLU A 42 4.54 7.08 6.65
CA GLU A 42 5.25 6.30 5.63
C GLU A 42 4.33 5.80 4.52
N MET A 43 3.28 5.03 4.85
CA MET A 43 2.50 4.29 3.85
C MET A 43 1.63 5.21 2.98
N ILE A 44 0.88 6.13 3.58
CA ILE A 44 -0.07 7.01 2.88
C ILE A 44 0.66 7.91 1.85
N PRO A 45 1.77 8.60 2.19
CA PRO A 45 2.49 9.40 1.19
C PRO A 45 3.02 8.56 0.02
N ASN A 46 3.51 7.35 0.27
CA ASN A 46 4.01 6.47 -0.78
C ASN A 46 2.89 5.92 -1.67
N ALA A 47 1.79 5.47 -1.05
CA ALA A 47 0.62 4.96 -1.78
C ALA A 47 -0.07 6.06 -2.60
N SER A 48 -0.08 7.31 -2.13
CA SER A 48 -0.69 8.45 -2.83
C SER A 48 0.01 8.86 -4.14
N ARG A 49 1.21 8.31 -4.38
CA ARG A 49 1.99 8.56 -5.60
C ARG A 49 1.75 7.51 -6.71
N LEU A 50 1.02 6.45 -6.40
CA LEU A 50 0.66 5.39 -7.34
C LEU A 50 -0.56 5.84 -8.16
#